data_AF-A0A965KV62-F1
#
_entry.id   AF-A0A965KV62-F1
#
_cell.length_a   1.000
_cell.length_b   1.000
_cell.length_c   1.000
_cell.angle_alpha   90.00
_cell.angle_beta   90.00
_cell.angle_gamma   90.00
#
_symmetry.space_group_name_H-M   'P 1'
#
loop_
_entity.id
_entity.type
_entity.pdbx_description
1 polymer ?
#
loop_
_entity_poly.entity_id
_entity_poly.type
_entity_poly.pdbx_seq_one_letter_code
_entity_poly.pdbx_strand_id
1 'polypeptide(L)'
;MLRMSTLLLRTLRDDPADAEVASHKLLVRAGFIRRVAAGIYSWLPLGYRTYRKIEKIVREEMDKAGFQEVNFPALLPKEPYDATNRWTEYGPDIFRLKDRKQNDYLLGPTHEEMFTLMVKGEFSSYKDLPLSIYQIQTKYRDEPRPRSGIIRGREFVMKDSYSFDIDDAGLEASYQRHRAAYIKTFDRLGIKYNIVSAMSGAMGGSKSEEFLAPCPTGEDTYVLCKACGYAANVEAVVTNVKPYSGTSAPALEILNTPNTPTIDSLVEILNKNYGGGFTAADTLKNVLLMADGKPISVLVPGNREVDVKRLGANLSGVKDLRLFEDEDFAKHPNLVKGYVGPQDAKKFGIKLL
;
A
#
# COMPACT_ATOMS: atom_id res chain seq x y z
N MET A 1 -17.30 -34.27 -19.85
CA MET A 1 -17.03 -32.89 -20.35
C MET A 1 -18.35 -32.28 -20.79
N LEU A 2 -18.70 -31.08 -20.35
CA LEU A 2 -19.86 -30.35 -20.89
C LEU A 2 -19.60 -30.01 -22.37
N ARG A 3 -20.59 -30.19 -23.23
CA ARG A 3 -20.51 -29.75 -24.64
C ARG A 3 -20.78 -28.24 -24.70
N MET A 4 -20.22 -27.57 -25.71
CA MET A 4 -20.43 -26.12 -25.89
C MET A 4 -21.93 -25.78 -26.02
N SER A 5 -22.73 -26.65 -26.63
CA SER A 5 -24.18 -26.49 -26.80
C SER A 5 -24.97 -26.41 -25.49
N THR A 6 -24.43 -26.92 -24.38
CA THR A 6 -25.09 -26.92 -23.06
C THR A 6 -24.37 -26.06 -22.04
N LEU A 7 -23.26 -25.42 -22.42
CA LEU A 7 -22.48 -24.57 -21.54
C LEU A 7 -23.16 -23.20 -21.41
N LEU A 8 -23.34 -22.70 -20.19
CA LEU A 8 -23.69 -21.30 -19.95
C LEU A 8 -22.49 -20.42 -20.34
N LEU A 9 -22.41 -20.09 -21.62
CA LEU A 9 -21.40 -19.23 -22.21
C LEU A 9 -22.06 -18.29 -23.20
N ARG A 10 -22.02 -17.00 -22.89
CA ARG A 10 -22.49 -15.92 -23.77
C ARG A 10 -21.34 -14.95 -23.97
N THR A 11 -20.71 -15.01 -25.13
CA THR A 11 -19.64 -14.08 -25.48
C THR A 11 -20.22 -12.73 -25.91
N LEU A 12 -19.49 -11.65 -25.69
CA LEU A 12 -19.86 -10.31 -26.15
C LEU A 12 -18.97 -9.90 -27.32
N ARG A 13 -19.60 -9.31 -28.35
CA ARG A 13 -18.89 -8.76 -29.51
C ARG A 13 -18.08 -7.54 -29.12
N ASP A 14 -18.74 -6.60 -28.46
CA ASP A 14 -18.21 -5.29 -28.09
C ASP A 14 -17.68 -5.27 -26.66
N ASP A 15 -16.79 -4.32 -26.37
CA ASP A 15 -16.26 -4.11 -25.02
C ASP A 15 -17.36 -3.56 -24.09
N PRO A 16 -17.42 -4.00 -22.81
CA PRO A 16 -18.29 -3.38 -21.83
C PRO A 16 -17.91 -1.91 -21.61
N ALA A 17 -18.91 -1.02 -21.49
CA ALA A 17 -18.69 0.41 -21.35
C ALA A 17 -17.90 0.80 -20.08
N ASP A 18 -17.98 -0.02 -19.03
CA ASP A 18 -17.34 0.18 -17.73
C ASP A 18 -15.99 -0.55 -17.57
N ALA A 19 -15.49 -1.19 -18.63
CA ALA A 19 -14.25 -1.94 -18.61
C ALA A 19 -13.11 -1.18 -19.29
N GLU A 20 -12.16 -0.68 -18.50
CA GLU A 20 -11.03 0.10 -19.03
C GLU A 20 -9.82 -0.78 -19.41
N VAL A 21 -9.44 -1.70 -18.52
CA VAL A 21 -8.25 -2.56 -18.72
C VAL A 21 -8.55 -3.81 -19.55
N ALA A 22 -7.56 -4.26 -20.31
CA ALA A 22 -7.69 -5.39 -21.22
C ALA A 22 -8.13 -6.69 -20.53
N SER A 23 -7.60 -6.99 -19.34
CA SER A 23 -7.99 -8.18 -18.57
C SER A 23 -9.48 -8.18 -18.21
N HIS A 24 -10.00 -7.03 -17.76
CA HIS A 24 -11.42 -6.87 -17.43
C HIS A 24 -12.30 -7.05 -18.68
N LYS A 25 -11.96 -6.33 -19.77
CA LYS A 25 -12.68 -6.44 -21.06
C LYS A 25 -12.75 -7.88 -21.54
N LEU A 26 -11.61 -8.58 -21.56
CA LEU A 26 -11.52 -9.95 -22.04
C LEU A 26 -12.28 -10.94 -21.15
N LEU A 27 -12.18 -10.83 -19.83
CA LEU A 27 -12.91 -11.72 -18.90
C LEU A 27 -14.43 -11.58 -19.06
N VAL A 28 -14.93 -10.36 -19.25
CA VAL A 28 -16.37 -10.15 -19.49
C VAL A 28 -16.75 -10.66 -20.88
N ARG A 29 -16.03 -10.27 -21.94
CA ARG A 29 -16.33 -10.68 -23.32
C ARG A 29 -16.27 -12.19 -23.53
N ALA A 30 -15.33 -12.88 -22.89
CA ALA A 30 -15.19 -14.32 -22.96
C ALA A 30 -16.20 -15.08 -22.07
N GLY A 31 -17.06 -14.38 -21.33
CA GLY A 31 -18.06 -15.01 -20.47
C GLY A 31 -17.45 -15.69 -19.23
N PHE A 32 -16.38 -15.14 -18.66
CA PHE A 32 -15.76 -15.65 -17.43
C PHE A 32 -16.38 -15.02 -16.19
N ILE A 33 -16.71 -13.73 -16.26
CA ILE A 33 -17.32 -12.98 -15.15
C ILE A 33 -18.47 -12.10 -15.64
N ARG A 34 -19.37 -11.73 -14.73
CA ARG A 34 -20.40 -10.71 -14.93
C ARG A 34 -20.46 -9.78 -13.75
N ARG A 35 -20.54 -8.48 -14.01
CA ARG A 35 -20.71 -7.47 -12.95
C ARG A 35 -22.10 -7.58 -12.35
N VAL A 36 -22.18 -7.60 -11.04
CA VAL A 36 -23.43 -7.54 -10.25
C VAL A 36 -23.63 -6.12 -9.71
N ALA A 37 -22.56 -5.53 -9.18
CA ALA A 37 -22.51 -4.16 -8.71
C ALA A 37 -21.08 -3.61 -8.89
N ALA A 38 -20.84 -2.34 -8.56
CA ALA A 38 -19.50 -1.77 -8.61
C ALA A 38 -18.54 -2.58 -7.72
N GLY A 39 -17.49 -3.14 -8.33
CA GLY A 39 -16.50 -4.00 -7.65
C GLY A 39 -16.98 -5.40 -7.25
N ILE A 40 -18.16 -5.86 -7.69
CA ILE A 40 -18.73 -7.16 -7.30
C ILE A 40 -19.11 -7.94 -8.56
N TYR A 41 -18.58 -9.16 -8.68
CA TYR A 41 -18.68 -9.97 -9.89
C TYR A 41 -19.14 -11.40 -9.60
N SER A 42 -20.03 -11.93 -10.43
CA SER A 42 -20.32 -13.35 -10.50
C SER A 42 -19.30 -14.07 -11.38
N TRP A 43 -18.79 -15.21 -10.90
CA TRP A 43 -17.98 -16.13 -11.69
C TRP A 43 -18.87 -17.07 -12.52
N LEU A 44 -18.73 -17.01 -13.84
CA LEU A 44 -19.42 -17.91 -14.77
C LEU A 44 -18.65 -19.24 -14.92
N PRO A 45 -19.21 -20.31 -15.53
CA PRO A 45 -18.62 -21.64 -15.46
C PRO A 45 -17.15 -21.74 -15.91
N LEU A 46 -16.73 -21.04 -16.97
CA LEU A 46 -15.33 -21.05 -17.41
C LEU A 46 -14.42 -20.27 -16.45
N GLY A 47 -14.89 -19.11 -15.98
CA GLY A 47 -14.18 -18.32 -14.97
C GLY A 47 -13.99 -19.10 -13.69
N TYR A 48 -15.06 -19.72 -13.18
CA TYR A 48 -15.03 -20.47 -11.94
C TYR A 48 -14.16 -21.75 -12.03
N ARG A 49 -14.14 -22.43 -13.17
CA ARG A 49 -13.19 -23.53 -13.41
C ARG A 49 -11.74 -23.06 -13.39
N THR A 50 -11.46 -21.88 -13.95
CA THR A 50 -10.11 -21.29 -13.95
C THR A 50 -9.71 -20.88 -12.53
N TYR A 51 -10.60 -20.19 -11.83
CA TYR A 51 -10.50 -19.86 -10.41
C TYR A 51 -10.13 -21.09 -9.56
N ARG A 52 -10.88 -22.20 -9.69
CA ARG A 52 -10.62 -23.43 -8.91
C ARG A 52 -9.29 -24.11 -9.27
N LYS A 53 -8.79 -23.95 -10.50
CA LYS A 53 -7.45 -24.44 -10.87
C LYS A 53 -6.35 -23.63 -10.20
N ILE A 54 -6.49 -22.31 -10.15
CA ILE A 54 -5.55 -21.42 -9.45
C ILE A 54 -5.55 -21.76 -7.96
N GLU A 55 -6.74 -21.87 -7.35
CA GLU A 55 -6.91 -22.26 -5.96
C GLU A 55 -6.24 -23.60 -5.64
N LYS A 56 -6.37 -24.58 -6.53
CA LYS A 56 -5.71 -25.89 -6.39
C LYS A 56 -4.18 -25.76 -6.37
N ILE A 57 -3.59 -24.95 -7.26
CA ILE A 57 -2.13 -24.73 -7.28
C ILE A 57 -1.66 -24.07 -5.99
N VAL A 58 -2.39 -23.04 -5.53
CA VAL A 58 -2.09 -22.34 -4.28
C VAL A 58 -2.12 -23.31 -3.10
N ARG A 59 -3.20 -24.08 -2.96
CA ARG A 59 -3.36 -25.11 -1.92
C ARG A 59 -2.23 -26.12 -1.93
N GLU A 60 -1.93 -26.70 -3.09
CA GLU A 60 -0.84 -27.68 -3.23
C GLU A 60 0.52 -27.13 -2.79
N GLU A 61 0.85 -25.86 -3.06
CA GLU A 61 2.13 -25.28 -2.64
C GLU A 61 2.16 -24.88 -1.16
N MET A 62 1.03 -24.46 -0.58
CA MET A 62 0.94 -24.23 0.87
C MET A 62 1.02 -25.56 1.65
N ASP A 63 0.31 -26.60 1.21
CA ASP A 63 0.31 -27.92 1.84
C ASP A 63 1.72 -28.55 1.78
N LYS A 64 2.43 -28.43 0.66
CA LYS A 64 3.82 -28.86 0.53
C LYS A 64 4.79 -28.11 1.44
N ALA A 65 4.46 -26.86 1.81
CA ALA A 65 5.24 -26.10 2.79
C ALA A 65 4.95 -26.54 4.24
N GLY A 66 4.00 -27.46 4.44
CA GLY A 66 3.57 -27.96 5.74
C GLY A 66 2.54 -27.06 6.42
N PHE A 67 1.88 -26.17 5.67
CA PHE A 67 0.85 -25.29 6.20
C PHE A 67 -0.51 -26.00 6.18
N GLN A 68 -1.38 -25.69 7.14
CA GLN A 68 -2.65 -26.37 7.30
C GLN A 68 -3.82 -25.46 6.91
N GLU A 69 -4.70 -25.93 6.04
CA GLU A 69 -5.87 -25.16 5.62
C GLU A 69 -6.98 -25.19 6.66
N VAL A 70 -7.50 -24.02 7.01
CA VAL A 70 -8.70 -23.78 7.82
C VAL A 70 -9.69 -22.93 7.03
N ASN A 71 -10.91 -22.75 7.53
CA ASN A 71 -11.91 -21.90 6.88
C ASN A 71 -12.71 -21.11 7.92
N PHE A 72 -12.50 -19.79 7.97
CA PHE A 72 -13.19 -18.90 8.89
C PHE A 72 -14.49 -18.34 8.28
N PRO A 73 -15.46 -17.95 9.13
CA PRO A 73 -16.62 -17.21 8.67
C PRO A 73 -16.20 -15.86 8.07
N ALA A 74 -16.99 -15.36 7.12
CA ALA A 74 -16.84 -13.99 6.60
C ALA A 74 -17.60 -12.97 7.46
N LEU A 75 -18.70 -13.37 8.09
CA LEU A 75 -19.45 -12.53 9.02
C LEU A 75 -18.80 -12.62 10.40
N LEU A 76 -18.15 -11.55 10.83
CA LEU A 76 -17.34 -11.51 12.05
C LEU A 76 -17.97 -10.61 13.11
N PRO A 77 -17.89 -10.98 14.39
CA PRO A 77 -18.33 -10.12 15.49
C PRO A 77 -17.40 -8.90 15.63
N LYS A 78 -17.92 -7.77 16.11
CA LYS A 78 -17.16 -6.53 16.29
C LYS A 78 -16.01 -6.68 17.31
N GLU A 79 -16.24 -7.42 18.39
CA GLU A 79 -15.43 -7.38 19.61
C GLU A 79 -13.94 -7.66 19.36
N PRO A 80 -13.54 -8.65 18.55
CA PRO A 80 -12.12 -8.89 18.28
C PRO A 80 -11.45 -7.74 17.53
N TYR A 81 -12.15 -7.09 16.61
CA TYR A 81 -11.64 -5.94 15.85
C TYR A 81 -11.60 -4.66 16.70
N ASP A 82 -12.49 -4.53 17.66
CA ASP A 82 -12.48 -3.43 18.64
C ASP A 82 -11.28 -3.57 19.58
N ALA A 83 -10.98 -4.80 20.02
CA ALA A 83 -9.83 -5.09 20.89
C ALA A 83 -8.47 -4.78 20.24
N THR A 84 -8.36 -4.89 18.91
CA THR A 84 -7.17 -4.50 18.15
C THR A 84 -7.21 -3.05 17.66
N ASN A 85 -8.23 -2.28 18.04
CA ASN A 85 -8.54 -0.93 17.53
C ASN A 85 -8.81 -0.85 16.02
N ARG A 86 -8.73 -1.96 15.29
CA ARG A 86 -8.90 -2.03 13.84
C ARG A 86 -10.34 -1.79 13.41
N TRP A 87 -11.33 -1.98 14.29
CA TRP A 87 -12.69 -1.51 14.05
C TRP A 87 -12.71 -0.02 13.71
N THR A 88 -11.97 0.80 14.45
CA THR A 88 -11.91 2.26 14.25
C THR A 88 -10.90 2.64 13.18
N GLU A 89 -9.71 2.04 13.18
CA GLU A 89 -8.62 2.40 12.24
C GLU A 89 -8.95 2.10 10.78
N TYR A 90 -9.67 1.01 10.49
CA TYR A 90 -10.14 0.75 9.12
C TYR A 90 -11.16 1.79 8.63
N GLY A 91 -11.81 2.53 9.54
CA GLY A 91 -12.74 3.59 9.18
C GLY A 91 -13.82 3.13 8.19
N PRO A 92 -14.00 3.82 7.05
CA PRO A 92 -15.03 3.51 6.07
C PRO A 92 -14.69 2.30 5.17
N ASP A 93 -13.48 1.75 5.22
CA ASP A 93 -13.04 0.70 4.30
C ASP A 93 -13.59 -0.70 4.64
N ILE A 94 -14.31 -0.83 5.76
CA ILE A 94 -14.96 -2.07 6.20
C ILE A 94 -16.47 -1.99 6.15
N PHE A 95 -17.09 -3.06 5.64
CA PHE A 95 -18.54 -3.21 5.73
C PHE A 95 -18.94 -3.52 7.17
N ARG A 96 -19.83 -2.69 7.73
CA ARG A 96 -20.46 -2.89 9.03
C ARG A 96 -21.92 -3.20 8.84
N LEU A 97 -22.45 -4.10 9.65
CA LEU A 97 -23.85 -4.46 9.65
C LEU A 97 -24.33 -4.75 11.06
N LYS A 98 -25.65 -4.62 11.25
CA LYS A 98 -26.33 -5.05 12.47
C LYS A 98 -27.19 -6.25 12.20
N ASP A 99 -27.18 -7.23 13.10
CA ASP A 99 -28.14 -8.33 13.03
C ASP A 99 -29.54 -7.89 13.48
N ARG A 100 -30.51 -8.81 13.45
CA ARG A 100 -31.89 -8.53 13.90
C ARG A 100 -32.00 -8.14 15.39
N LYS A 101 -30.99 -8.46 16.20
CA LYS A 101 -30.90 -8.13 17.62
C LYS A 101 -30.07 -6.86 17.86
N GLN A 102 -29.69 -6.15 16.81
CA GLN A 102 -28.88 -4.93 16.82
C GLN A 102 -27.41 -5.14 17.25
N ASN A 103 -26.93 -6.38 17.26
CA ASN A 103 -25.52 -6.68 17.50
C ASN A 103 -24.67 -6.24 16.31
N ASP A 104 -23.49 -5.69 16.58
CA ASP A 104 -22.57 -5.18 15.56
C ASP A 104 -21.68 -6.30 14.99
N TYR A 105 -21.64 -6.35 13.66
CA TYR A 105 -20.81 -7.27 12.89
C TYR A 105 -20.08 -6.52 11.78
N LEU A 106 -19.08 -7.17 11.21
CA LEU A 106 -18.44 -6.77 9.97
C LEU A 106 -18.35 -7.94 8.99
N LEU A 107 -18.20 -7.62 7.71
CA LEU A 107 -17.71 -8.59 6.73
C LEU A 107 -16.19 -8.53 6.70
N GLY A 108 -15.52 -9.66 6.92
CA GLY A 108 -14.07 -9.74 7.14
C GLY A 108 -13.24 -9.20 5.96
N PRO A 109 -12.49 -8.10 6.14
CA PRO A 109 -11.51 -7.62 5.15
C PRO A 109 -10.22 -8.45 5.12
N THR A 110 -9.96 -9.15 6.22
CA THR A 110 -8.83 -10.04 6.54
C THR A 110 -9.13 -10.71 7.91
N HIS A 111 -8.23 -11.53 8.46
CA HIS A 111 -8.56 -12.42 9.58
C HIS A 111 -7.49 -12.51 10.69
N GLU A 112 -6.56 -11.57 10.85
CA GLU A 112 -5.51 -11.61 11.90
C GLU A 112 -6.11 -11.92 13.29
N GLU A 113 -7.20 -11.24 13.66
CA GLU A 113 -7.91 -11.42 14.92
C GLU A 113 -8.45 -12.85 15.07
N MET A 114 -9.02 -13.41 14.01
CA MET A 114 -9.67 -14.73 14.05
C MET A 114 -8.64 -15.85 14.14
N PHE A 115 -7.55 -15.74 13.38
CA PHE A 115 -6.43 -16.66 13.46
C PHE A 115 -5.78 -16.61 14.85
N THR A 116 -5.55 -15.40 15.38
CA THR A 116 -4.99 -15.21 16.73
C THR A 116 -5.87 -15.83 17.81
N LEU A 117 -7.19 -15.61 17.75
CA LEU A 117 -8.12 -16.17 18.73
C LEU A 117 -8.22 -17.70 18.64
N MET A 118 -8.22 -18.26 17.43
CA MET A 118 -8.21 -19.72 17.24
C MET A 118 -6.97 -20.35 17.88
N VAL A 119 -5.78 -19.84 17.56
CA VAL A 119 -4.54 -20.40 18.11
C VAL A 119 -4.47 -20.19 19.61
N LYS A 120 -4.87 -19.02 20.13
CA LYS A 120 -4.96 -18.77 21.58
C LYS A 120 -5.90 -19.76 22.30
N GLY A 121 -6.99 -20.18 21.65
CA GLY A 121 -7.95 -21.12 22.22
C GLY A 121 -7.47 -22.58 22.20
N GLU A 122 -6.78 -22.99 21.15
CA GLU A 122 -6.41 -24.38 20.91
C GLU A 122 -4.97 -24.73 21.34
N PHE A 123 -4.05 -23.76 21.37
CA PHE A 123 -2.62 -23.97 21.64
C PHE A 123 -2.27 -23.37 22.99
N SER A 124 -1.79 -24.22 23.91
CA SER A 124 -1.47 -23.82 25.30
C SER A 124 0.00 -24.00 25.68
N SER A 125 0.81 -24.64 24.82
CA SER A 125 2.23 -24.85 25.04
C SER A 125 3.09 -24.30 23.90
N TYR A 126 4.27 -23.78 24.24
CA TYR A 126 5.28 -23.43 23.23
C TYR A 126 5.72 -24.66 22.40
N LYS A 127 5.54 -25.88 22.92
CA LYS A 127 5.87 -27.13 22.21
C LYS A 127 4.98 -27.39 21.00
N ASP A 128 3.83 -26.73 20.94
CA ASP A 128 2.90 -26.82 19.82
C ASP A 128 3.29 -25.85 18.68
N LEU A 129 4.32 -25.02 18.87
CA LEU A 129 4.84 -24.05 17.91
C LEU A 129 6.19 -24.51 17.32
N PRO A 130 6.52 -24.13 16.07
CA PRO A 130 5.81 -23.18 15.21
C PRO A 130 4.59 -23.78 14.51
N LEU A 131 3.56 -22.96 14.31
CA LEU A 131 2.35 -23.30 13.55
C LEU A 131 2.25 -22.41 12.31
N SER A 132 1.73 -22.93 11.20
CA SER A 132 1.35 -22.13 10.04
C SER A 132 0.03 -22.65 9.49
N ILE A 133 -0.98 -21.78 9.51
CA ILE A 133 -2.33 -22.07 9.06
C ILE A 133 -2.77 -21.03 8.03
N TYR A 134 -3.58 -21.45 7.07
CA TYR A 134 -4.04 -20.58 5.99
C TYR A 134 -5.49 -20.86 5.62
N GLN A 135 -6.12 -19.98 4.87
CA GLN A 135 -7.43 -20.23 4.26
C GLN A 135 -7.46 -19.66 2.84
N ILE A 136 -8.39 -20.15 2.01
CA ILE A 136 -8.74 -19.52 0.72
C ILE A 136 -10.21 -19.13 0.75
N GLN A 137 -10.48 -17.86 0.99
CA GLN A 137 -11.81 -17.39 1.41
C GLN A 137 -12.13 -15.98 0.88
N THR A 138 -13.42 -15.70 0.68
CA THR A 138 -13.94 -14.41 0.20
C THR A 138 -13.83 -13.29 1.24
N LYS A 139 -13.09 -12.24 0.89
CA LYS A 139 -12.90 -11.01 1.66
C LYS A 139 -13.79 -9.89 1.14
N TYR A 140 -14.05 -8.94 2.04
CA TYR A 140 -14.88 -7.77 1.77
C TYR A 140 -14.16 -6.50 2.19
N ARG A 141 -14.00 -5.56 1.26
CA ARG A 141 -13.44 -4.22 1.51
C ARG A 141 -14.32 -3.20 0.79
N ASP A 142 -14.81 -2.18 1.47
CA ASP A 142 -15.67 -1.17 0.84
C ASP A 142 -14.84 -0.14 0.08
N GLU A 143 -14.11 -0.64 -0.93
CA GLU A 143 -13.24 0.16 -1.78
C GLU A 143 -14.01 1.34 -2.39
N PRO A 144 -13.60 2.60 -2.13
CA PRO A 144 -14.33 3.78 -2.59
C PRO A 144 -14.34 3.90 -4.12
N ARG A 145 -13.34 3.37 -4.82
CA ARG A 145 -13.23 3.44 -6.29
C ARG A 145 -12.84 2.08 -6.87
N PRO A 146 -13.76 1.10 -6.88
CA PRO A 146 -13.46 -0.22 -7.43
C PRO A 146 -13.29 -0.13 -8.94
N ARG A 147 -12.20 -0.70 -9.46
CA ARG A 147 -11.79 -0.55 -10.86
C ARG A 147 -11.04 -1.78 -11.36
N SER A 148 -10.79 -1.83 -12.66
CA SER A 148 -9.97 -2.88 -13.28
C SER A 148 -10.51 -4.32 -13.12
N GLY A 149 -11.83 -4.48 -13.05
CA GLY A 149 -12.46 -5.79 -12.97
C GLY A 149 -12.25 -6.46 -11.62
N ILE A 150 -11.70 -7.69 -11.66
CA ILE A 150 -11.40 -8.51 -10.48
C ILE A 150 -10.07 -8.13 -9.79
N ILE A 151 -9.34 -7.14 -10.31
CA ILE A 151 -8.06 -6.69 -9.74
C ILE A 151 -8.31 -5.86 -8.47
N ARG A 152 -9.28 -4.94 -8.50
CA ARG A 152 -9.63 -4.06 -7.37
C ARG A 152 -11.14 -4.02 -7.17
N GLY A 153 -11.65 -5.07 -6.52
CA GLY A 153 -13.06 -5.25 -6.19
C GLY A 153 -13.40 -4.95 -4.73
N ARG A 154 -14.70 -5.00 -4.41
CA ARG A 154 -15.21 -4.91 -3.03
C ARG A 154 -15.47 -6.27 -2.38
N GLU A 155 -15.68 -7.27 -3.22
CA GLU A 155 -15.72 -8.68 -2.86
C GLU A 155 -14.71 -9.42 -3.73
N PHE A 156 -13.77 -10.12 -3.12
CA PHE A 156 -12.71 -10.84 -3.81
C PHE A 156 -12.23 -12.03 -3.00
N VAL A 157 -11.59 -12.98 -3.66
CA VAL A 157 -11.01 -14.14 -2.97
C VAL A 157 -9.58 -13.86 -2.62
N MET A 158 -9.21 -14.19 -1.40
CA MET A 158 -7.85 -14.10 -0.91
C MET A 158 -7.45 -15.43 -0.30
N LYS A 159 -6.20 -15.83 -0.59
CA LYS A 159 -5.49 -16.74 0.30
C LYS A 159 -4.79 -15.88 1.35
N ASP A 160 -5.10 -16.07 2.61
CA ASP A 160 -4.45 -15.44 3.77
C ASP A 160 -3.87 -16.54 4.67
N SER A 161 -2.66 -16.31 5.18
CA SER A 161 -1.85 -17.30 5.89
C SER A 161 -1.12 -16.64 7.04
N TYR A 162 -1.11 -17.29 8.20
CA TYR A 162 -0.59 -16.75 9.45
C TYR A 162 0.30 -17.80 10.12
N SER A 163 1.52 -17.40 10.47
CA SER A 163 2.41 -18.21 11.30
C SER A 163 2.44 -17.71 12.74
N PHE A 164 2.65 -18.66 13.65
CA PHE A 164 2.78 -18.40 15.07
C PHE A 164 4.10 -19.03 15.52
N ASP A 165 5.00 -18.20 16.00
CA ASP A 165 6.39 -18.55 16.28
C ASP A 165 6.76 -18.06 17.70
N ILE A 166 7.73 -18.70 18.34
CA ILE A 166 8.12 -18.41 19.73
C ILE A 166 8.97 -17.13 19.83
N ASP A 167 9.83 -16.92 18.84
CA ASP A 167 10.81 -15.85 18.79
C ASP A 167 11.05 -15.34 17.36
N ASP A 168 11.86 -14.30 17.23
CA ASP A 168 12.18 -13.67 15.94
C ASP A 168 12.90 -14.62 14.96
N ALA A 169 13.67 -15.59 15.47
CA ALA A 169 14.35 -16.57 14.63
C ALA A 169 13.34 -17.55 14.01
N GLY A 170 12.35 -17.99 14.79
CA GLY A 170 11.21 -18.76 14.30
C GLY A 170 10.38 -17.98 13.28
N LEU A 171 10.07 -16.72 13.57
CA LEU A 171 9.37 -15.82 12.65
C LEU A 171 10.11 -15.70 11.30
N GLU A 172 11.42 -15.46 11.32
CA GLU A 172 12.22 -15.37 10.09
C GLU A 172 12.19 -16.69 9.31
N ALA A 173 12.29 -17.84 9.99
CA ALA A 173 12.19 -19.14 9.33
C ALA A 173 10.81 -19.35 8.69
N SER A 174 9.72 -19.04 9.41
CA SER A 174 8.35 -19.11 8.90
C SER A 174 8.12 -18.14 7.74
N TYR A 175 8.68 -16.93 7.80
CA TYR A 175 8.66 -15.94 6.72
C TYR A 175 9.32 -16.47 5.45
N GLN A 176 10.53 -17.03 5.56
CA GLN A 176 11.23 -17.61 4.41
C GLN A 176 10.50 -18.82 3.81
N ARG A 177 9.82 -19.63 4.64
CA ARG A 177 8.95 -20.71 4.13
C ARG A 177 7.77 -20.17 3.32
N HIS A 178 7.09 -19.12 3.82
CA HIS A 178 6.01 -18.46 3.09
C HIS A 178 6.52 -17.87 1.77
N ARG A 179 7.65 -17.15 1.81
CA ARG A 179 8.29 -16.56 0.64
C ARG A 179 8.61 -17.62 -0.42
N ALA A 180 9.22 -18.74 -0.02
CA ALA A 180 9.53 -19.85 -0.92
C ALA A 180 8.26 -20.50 -1.51
N ALA A 181 7.20 -20.63 -0.73
CA ALA A 181 5.92 -21.18 -1.20
C ALA A 181 5.22 -20.25 -2.21
N TYR A 182 5.31 -18.93 -2.01
CA TYR A 182 4.82 -17.93 -2.97
C TYR A 182 5.60 -17.98 -4.30
N ILE A 183 6.93 -18.03 -4.24
CA ILE A 183 7.79 -18.20 -5.42
C ILE A 183 7.36 -19.41 -6.24
N LYS A 184 7.27 -20.59 -5.61
CA LYS A 184 6.83 -21.83 -6.29
C LYS A 184 5.42 -21.71 -6.87
N THR A 185 4.51 -21.04 -6.15
CA THR A 185 3.13 -20.81 -6.61
C THR A 185 3.12 -19.98 -7.88
N PHE A 186 3.80 -18.83 -7.90
CA PHE A 186 3.81 -17.93 -9.05
C PHE A 186 4.59 -18.51 -10.24
N ASP A 187 5.68 -19.24 -9.99
CA ASP A 187 6.41 -19.98 -11.02
C ASP A 187 5.51 -21.03 -11.69
N ARG A 188 4.76 -21.81 -10.92
CA ARG A 188 3.79 -22.79 -11.45
C ARG A 188 2.64 -22.14 -12.21
N LEU A 189 2.24 -20.93 -11.82
CA LEU A 189 1.23 -20.14 -12.54
C LEU A 189 1.79 -19.44 -13.78
N GLY A 190 3.12 -19.44 -13.98
CA GLY A 190 3.78 -18.77 -15.10
C GLY A 190 3.68 -17.24 -15.03
N ILE A 191 3.52 -16.68 -13.83
CA ILE A 191 3.42 -15.23 -13.63
C ILE A 191 4.84 -14.66 -13.52
N LYS A 192 5.13 -13.61 -14.28
CA LYS A 192 6.34 -12.82 -14.08
C LYS A 192 6.10 -11.84 -12.93
N TYR A 193 6.98 -11.83 -11.95
CA TYR A 193 6.87 -10.96 -10.77
C TYR A 193 8.24 -10.43 -10.35
N ASN A 194 8.21 -9.33 -9.59
CA ASN A 194 9.33 -8.83 -8.81
C ASN A 194 8.96 -8.91 -7.33
N ILE A 195 9.89 -9.35 -6.49
CA ILE A 195 9.74 -9.30 -5.03
C ILE A 195 10.32 -7.95 -4.60
N VAL A 196 9.47 -7.11 -4.02
CA VAL A 196 9.85 -5.74 -3.65
C VAL A 196 9.67 -5.55 -2.15
N SER A 197 10.60 -4.85 -1.51
CA SER A 197 10.41 -4.42 -0.12
C SER A 197 9.26 -3.42 -0.03
N ALA A 198 8.43 -3.53 0.99
CA ALA A 198 7.25 -2.70 1.18
C ALA A 198 7.15 -2.20 2.63
N MET A 199 6.21 -1.28 2.87
CA MET A 199 5.84 -0.85 4.22
C MET A 199 4.75 -1.77 4.77
N SER A 200 4.82 -2.11 6.06
CA SER A 200 3.85 -3.01 6.70
C SER A 200 2.46 -2.37 6.88
N GLY A 201 2.36 -1.04 6.82
CA GLY A 201 1.10 -0.30 6.83
C GLY A 201 0.20 -0.63 8.04
N ALA A 202 -1.11 -0.61 7.81
CA ALA A 202 -2.14 -0.83 8.84
C ALA A 202 -2.19 -2.27 9.41
N MET A 203 -1.48 -3.23 8.80
CA MET A 203 -1.36 -4.58 9.35
C MET A 203 -0.33 -4.66 10.48
N GLY A 204 0.50 -3.61 10.66
CA GLY A 204 1.61 -3.62 11.59
C GLY A 204 2.74 -4.57 11.17
N GLY A 205 3.87 -4.53 11.87
CA GLY A 205 5.03 -5.38 11.60
C GLY A 205 6.30 -4.60 11.20
N SER A 206 7.41 -5.33 11.07
CA SER A 206 8.76 -4.77 10.89
C SER A 206 9.38 -5.01 9.51
N LYS A 207 8.99 -6.10 8.82
CA LYS A 207 9.40 -6.44 7.46
C LYS A 207 8.18 -6.74 6.61
N SER A 208 8.18 -6.26 5.37
CA SER A 208 7.11 -6.54 4.40
C SER A 208 7.72 -6.69 3.00
N GLU A 209 7.20 -7.66 2.25
CA GLU A 209 7.52 -7.87 0.84
C GLU A 209 6.22 -7.97 0.03
N GLU A 210 6.22 -7.39 -1.15
CA GLU A 210 5.16 -7.51 -2.14
C GLU A 210 5.66 -8.27 -3.37
N PHE A 211 4.82 -9.14 -3.93
CA PHE A 211 5.08 -9.82 -5.19
C PHE A 211 4.32 -9.10 -6.30
N LEU A 212 5.00 -8.19 -7.00
CA LEU A 212 4.39 -7.32 -8.01
C LEU A 212 4.57 -7.90 -9.41
N ALA A 213 3.46 -8.17 -10.10
CA ALA A 213 3.46 -8.55 -11.51
C ALA A 213 3.61 -7.29 -12.39
N PRO A 214 4.72 -7.13 -13.15
CA PRO A 214 4.94 -5.92 -13.93
C PRO A 214 3.87 -5.75 -15.01
N CYS A 215 3.15 -4.62 -14.96
CA CYS A 215 2.09 -4.30 -15.91
C CYS A 215 2.01 -2.78 -16.11
N PRO A 216 1.87 -2.26 -17.34
CA PRO A 216 1.66 -0.83 -17.59
C PRO A 216 0.42 -0.24 -16.92
N THR A 217 -0.57 -1.08 -16.58
CA THR A 217 -1.79 -0.67 -15.87
C THR A 217 -1.76 -1.05 -14.38
N GLY A 218 -0.58 -1.36 -13.84
CA GLY A 218 -0.40 -1.60 -12.40
C GLY A 218 -0.65 -0.33 -11.60
N GLU A 219 -1.24 -0.47 -10.41
CA GLU A 219 -1.53 0.68 -9.54
C GLU A 219 -0.35 1.03 -8.63
N ASP A 220 0.50 0.04 -8.34
CA ASP A 220 1.74 0.21 -7.58
C ASP A 220 2.89 0.66 -8.47
N THR A 221 3.68 1.60 -7.93
CA THR A 221 4.96 2.01 -8.53
C THR A 221 6.06 1.52 -7.61
N TYR A 222 7.12 0.96 -8.20
CA TYR A 222 8.27 0.50 -7.44
C TYR A 222 9.56 0.79 -8.20
N VAL A 223 10.65 0.93 -7.45
CA VAL A 223 11.99 1.07 -8.02
C VAL A 223 12.57 -0.31 -8.21
N LEU A 224 13.24 -0.53 -9.34
CA LEU A 224 14.02 -1.75 -9.61
C LEU A 224 15.40 -1.37 -10.13
N CYS A 225 16.44 -1.66 -9.35
CA CYS A 225 17.82 -1.51 -9.78
C CYS A 225 18.25 -2.76 -10.56
N LYS A 226 18.35 -2.63 -11.88
CA LYS A 226 18.80 -3.73 -12.76
C LYS A 226 20.23 -4.20 -12.47
N ALA A 227 21.07 -3.35 -11.87
CA ALA A 227 22.47 -3.67 -11.60
C ALA A 227 22.67 -4.51 -10.34
N CYS A 228 21.90 -4.26 -9.27
CA CYS A 228 22.08 -4.95 -7.98
C CYS A 228 20.84 -5.73 -7.51
N GLY A 229 19.73 -5.70 -8.25
CA GLY A 229 18.49 -6.40 -7.88
C GLY A 229 17.69 -5.74 -6.77
N TYR A 230 18.11 -4.59 -6.24
CA TYR A 230 17.34 -3.84 -5.25
C TYR A 230 15.96 -3.48 -5.82
N ALA A 231 14.90 -3.85 -5.11
CA ALA A 231 13.55 -3.52 -5.48
C ALA A 231 12.73 -3.13 -4.25
N ALA A 232 12.05 -1.99 -4.32
CA ALA A 232 11.23 -1.48 -3.23
C ALA A 232 10.04 -0.70 -3.80
N ASN A 233 8.88 -0.85 -3.17
CA ASN A 233 7.76 0.06 -3.39
C ASN A 233 8.21 1.50 -3.06
N VAL A 234 7.67 2.51 -3.75
CA VAL A 234 8.14 3.90 -3.65
C VAL A 234 8.16 4.39 -2.20
N GLU A 235 7.18 3.99 -1.37
CA GLU A 235 7.17 4.37 0.06
C GLU A 235 8.29 3.71 0.88
N ALA A 236 8.81 2.57 0.44
CA ALA A 236 9.87 1.79 1.10
C ALA A 236 11.27 2.04 0.51
N VAL A 237 11.40 2.90 -0.51
CA VAL A 237 12.69 3.23 -1.10
C VAL A 237 13.59 3.85 -0.03
N VAL A 238 14.86 3.45 0.01
CA VAL A 238 15.90 4.12 0.78
C VAL A 238 16.87 4.78 -0.20
N THR A 239 17.05 6.08 -0.07
CA THR A 239 17.99 6.84 -0.91
C THR A 239 19.31 6.95 -0.18
N ASN A 240 20.35 6.28 -0.69
CA ASN A 240 21.70 6.47 -0.19
C ASN A 240 22.23 7.84 -0.61
N VAL A 241 22.21 8.79 0.32
CA VAL A 241 22.80 10.12 0.12
C VAL A 241 24.25 10.05 0.57
N LYS A 242 25.19 10.39 -0.32
CA LYS A 242 26.60 10.55 0.08
C LYS A 242 26.66 11.66 1.14
N PRO A 243 27.30 11.42 2.30
CA PRO A 243 27.49 12.48 3.28
C PRO A 243 28.15 13.68 2.62
N TYR A 244 27.62 14.87 2.86
CA TYR A 244 28.27 16.10 2.42
C TYR A 244 29.56 16.28 3.22
N SER A 245 30.68 16.46 2.51
CA SER A 245 32.02 16.55 3.10
C SER A 245 32.57 17.98 3.11
N GLY A 246 31.72 18.99 3.26
CA GLY A 246 32.16 20.38 3.39
C GLY A 246 32.60 20.69 4.82
N THR A 247 33.73 21.37 4.96
CA THR A 247 34.35 21.71 6.25
C THR A 247 33.93 23.06 6.82
N SER A 248 33.31 23.93 6.00
CA SER A 248 32.77 25.22 6.43
C SER A 248 31.70 25.73 5.46
N ALA A 249 30.69 26.42 6.00
CA ALA A 249 29.78 27.25 5.22
C ALA A 249 30.20 28.72 5.35
N PRO A 250 30.07 29.54 4.30
CA PRO A 250 30.26 30.98 4.43
C PRO A 250 29.27 31.57 5.45
N ALA A 251 29.58 32.77 5.94
CA ALA A 251 28.66 33.49 6.80
C ALA A 251 27.30 33.69 6.09
N LEU A 252 26.20 33.60 6.86
CA LEU A 252 24.87 33.80 6.31
C LEU A 252 24.72 35.24 5.82
N GLU A 253 24.32 35.39 4.56
CA GLU A 253 24.07 36.68 3.91
C GLU A 253 22.59 36.79 3.56
N ILE A 254 22.03 37.99 3.75
CA ILE A 254 20.66 38.31 3.31
C ILE A 254 20.74 38.94 1.92
N LEU A 255 20.23 38.25 0.92
CA LEU A 255 20.17 38.72 -0.46
C LEU A 255 18.77 39.23 -0.82
N ASN A 256 18.70 40.25 -1.66
CA ASN A 256 17.43 40.76 -2.18
C ASN A 256 16.99 39.95 -3.40
N THR A 257 15.99 39.08 -3.22
CA THR A 257 15.44 38.23 -4.29
C THR A 257 13.97 38.57 -4.56
N PRO A 258 13.65 39.76 -5.08
CA PRO A 258 12.26 40.16 -5.30
C PRO A 258 11.58 39.31 -6.37
N ASN A 259 10.30 38.98 -6.14
CA ASN A 259 9.44 38.24 -7.07
C ASN A 259 9.95 36.84 -7.46
N THR A 260 10.58 36.10 -6.54
CA THR A 260 11.08 34.74 -6.80
C THR A 260 10.36 33.65 -6.00
N PRO A 261 9.08 33.34 -6.31
CA PRO A 261 8.32 32.37 -5.52
C PRO A 261 8.69 30.90 -5.80
N THR A 262 9.50 30.62 -6.82
CA THR A 262 9.89 29.26 -7.23
C THR A 262 11.41 29.09 -7.22
N ILE A 263 11.87 27.83 -7.13
CA ILE A 263 13.30 27.50 -7.24
C ILE A 263 13.88 28.00 -8.56
N ASP A 264 13.16 27.84 -9.67
CA ASP A 264 13.63 28.30 -10.97
C ASP A 264 13.84 29.82 -11.00
N SER A 265 12.87 30.59 -10.48
CA SER A 265 12.99 32.05 -10.40
C SER A 265 14.10 32.51 -9.45
N LEU A 266 14.36 31.75 -8.38
CA LEU A 266 15.47 32.01 -7.46
C LEU A 266 16.82 31.73 -8.13
N VAL A 267 16.95 30.60 -8.83
CA VAL A 267 18.17 30.25 -9.57
C VAL A 267 18.46 31.30 -10.65
N GLU A 268 17.43 31.77 -11.36
CA GLU A 268 17.57 32.84 -12.35
C GLU A 268 18.12 34.13 -11.71
N ILE A 269 17.53 34.59 -10.60
CA ILE A 269 17.96 35.84 -9.96
C ILE A 269 19.37 35.73 -9.35
N LEU A 270 19.71 34.58 -8.75
CA LEU A 270 21.04 34.31 -8.19
C LEU A 270 22.10 34.35 -9.30
N ASN A 271 21.81 33.72 -10.43
CA ASN A 271 22.73 33.72 -11.56
C ASN A 271 22.88 35.09 -12.22
N LYS A 272 21.79 35.88 -12.26
CA LYS A 272 21.80 37.21 -12.85
C LYS A 272 22.54 38.25 -11.99
N ASN A 273 22.36 38.21 -10.67
CA ASN A 273 22.76 39.30 -9.78
C ASN A 273 23.90 38.95 -8.81
N TYR A 274 24.18 37.66 -8.57
CA TYR A 274 24.98 37.21 -7.42
C TYR A 274 26.10 36.22 -7.77
N GLY A 275 26.61 36.24 -9.00
CA GLY A 275 27.89 35.59 -9.34
C GLY A 275 27.80 34.32 -10.19
N GLY A 276 26.60 33.86 -10.56
CA GLY A 276 26.45 32.77 -11.53
C GLY A 276 26.78 31.38 -10.99
N GLY A 277 26.49 30.34 -11.77
CA GLY A 277 26.86 28.95 -11.47
C GLY A 277 25.92 28.21 -10.50
N PHE A 278 24.87 28.85 -10.01
CA PHE A 278 23.87 28.22 -9.16
C PHE A 278 22.93 27.36 -9.98
N THR A 279 22.61 26.18 -9.46
CA THR A 279 21.59 25.28 -9.96
C THR A 279 20.53 25.05 -8.90
N ALA A 280 19.40 24.42 -9.25
CA ALA A 280 18.38 24.04 -8.28
C ALA A 280 18.95 23.15 -7.15
N ALA A 281 20.00 22.35 -7.41
CA ALA A 281 20.65 21.51 -6.41
C ALA A 281 21.40 22.30 -5.33
N ASP A 282 21.80 23.54 -5.63
CA ASP A 282 22.51 24.44 -4.71
C ASP A 282 21.55 25.22 -3.81
N THR A 283 20.24 25.07 -4.04
CA THR A 283 19.18 25.70 -3.24
C THR A 283 18.53 24.69 -2.29
N LEU A 284 17.88 25.20 -1.24
CA LEU A 284 17.14 24.39 -0.28
C LEU A 284 15.66 24.76 -0.34
N LYS A 285 14.81 23.81 -0.75
CA LYS A 285 13.37 23.97 -0.76
C LYS A 285 12.83 23.64 0.64
N ASN A 286 12.11 24.60 1.22
CA ASN A 286 11.32 24.37 2.42
C ASN A 286 9.86 24.14 2.03
N VAL A 287 9.37 22.93 2.27
CA VAL A 287 8.00 22.53 2.00
C VAL A 287 7.23 22.50 3.31
N LEU A 288 6.24 23.36 3.44
CA LEU A 288 5.29 23.33 4.55
C LEU A 288 4.21 22.29 4.28
N LEU A 289 3.87 21.52 5.30
CA LEU A 289 2.79 20.54 5.31
C LEU A 289 1.92 20.73 6.55
N MET A 290 0.72 20.17 6.51
CA MET A 290 -0.17 20.06 7.66
C MET A 290 -0.27 18.58 8.07
N ALA A 291 0.14 18.27 9.30
CA ALA A 291 0.06 16.94 9.89
C ALA A 291 -0.90 16.95 11.08
N ASP A 292 -2.03 16.25 10.96
CA ASP A 292 -3.11 16.22 11.97
C ASP A 292 -3.50 17.63 12.47
N GLY A 293 -3.62 18.57 11.54
CA GLY A 293 -3.95 19.97 11.83
C GLY A 293 -2.82 20.81 12.42
N LYS A 294 -1.59 20.29 12.50
CA LYS A 294 -0.40 21.03 12.95
C LYS A 294 0.59 21.29 11.81
N PRO A 295 1.12 22.51 11.67
CA PRO A 295 2.11 22.81 10.64
C PRO A 295 3.43 22.09 10.93
N ILE A 296 4.03 21.53 9.88
CA ILE A 296 5.38 20.98 9.86
C ILE A 296 6.15 21.52 8.65
N SER A 297 7.48 21.47 8.73
CA SER A 297 8.39 21.95 7.70
C SER A 297 9.35 20.82 7.31
N VAL A 298 9.51 20.59 6.02
CA VAL A 298 10.36 19.55 5.44
C VAL A 298 11.34 20.18 4.47
N LEU A 299 12.62 19.83 4.60
CA LEU A 299 13.69 20.37 3.78
C LEU A 299 14.14 19.36 2.74
N VAL A 300 14.20 19.78 1.47
CA VAL A 300 14.79 19.00 0.38
C VAL A 300 15.66 19.89 -0.51
N PRO A 301 16.72 19.37 -1.16
CA PRO A 301 17.41 20.10 -2.22
C PRO A 301 16.41 20.64 -3.26
N GLY A 302 16.65 21.83 -3.80
CA GLY A 302 15.68 22.51 -4.68
C GLY A 302 15.36 21.75 -5.97
N ASN A 303 16.26 20.88 -6.42
CA ASN A 303 16.04 19.97 -7.55
C ASN A 303 15.28 18.67 -7.18
N ARG A 304 14.70 18.60 -5.98
CA ARG A 304 13.91 17.47 -5.50
C ARG A 304 12.53 17.93 -5.03
N GLU A 305 11.61 16.97 -4.97
CA GLU A 305 10.27 17.17 -4.43
C GLU A 305 10.05 16.32 -3.19
N VAL A 306 9.12 16.75 -2.34
CA VAL A 306 8.62 15.94 -1.24
C VAL A 306 7.55 15.00 -1.78
N ASP A 307 7.82 13.70 -1.69
CA ASP A 307 6.80 12.67 -1.87
C ASP A 307 5.99 12.56 -0.57
N VAL A 308 4.79 13.17 -0.56
CA VAL A 308 3.92 13.24 0.62
C VAL A 308 3.49 11.84 1.07
N LYS A 309 3.30 10.89 0.16
CA LYS A 309 2.91 9.53 0.51
C LYS A 309 4.04 8.80 1.22
N ARG A 310 5.25 8.88 0.65
CA ARG A 310 6.45 8.31 1.26
C ARG A 310 6.74 8.95 2.61
N LEU A 311 6.61 10.27 2.73
CA LEU A 311 6.78 10.97 4.00
C LEU A 311 5.74 10.51 5.04
N GLY A 312 4.45 10.47 4.68
CA GLY A 312 3.38 10.01 5.56
C GLY A 312 3.60 8.60 6.06
N ALA A 313 4.00 7.68 5.18
CA ALA A 313 4.31 6.29 5.54
C ALA A 313 5.48 6.15 6.55
N ASN A 314 6.38 7.13 6.59
CA ASN A 314 7.55 7.14 7.47
C ASN A 314 7.41 8.08 8.69
N LEU A 315 6.26 8.76 8.84
CA LEU A 315 5.97 9.63 9.99
C LEU A 315 5.05 8.93 10.99
N SER A 316 5.65 8.25 11.97
CA SER A 316 4.91 7.54 13.01
C SER A 316 3.93 8.47 13.76
N GLY A 317 2.67 8.04 13.83
CA GLY A 317 1.62 8.71 14.60
C GLY A 317 0.88 9.84 13.87
N VAL A 318 1.22 10.12 12.61
CA VAL A 318 0.47 11.09 11.77
C VAL A 318 -0.62 10.37 11.00
N LYS A 319 -1.87 10.83 11.08
CA LYS A 319 -3.02 10.19 10.38
C LYS A 319 -3.43 10.93 9.11
N ASP A 320 -3.42 12.26 9.16
CA ASP A 320 -3.69 13.13 8.03
C ASP A 320 -2.44 13.94 7.71
N LEU A 321 -1.97 13.85 6.46
CA LEU A 321 -0.84 14.62 5.96
C LEU A 321 -1.19 15.20 4.60
N ARG A 322 -1.22 16.54 4.52
CA ARG A 322 -1.47 17.28 3.29
C ARG A 322 -0.49 18.42 3.11
N LEU A 323 -0.39 18.91 1.88
CA LEU A 323 0.35 20.14 1.60
C LEU A 323 -0.30 21.31 2.34
N PHE A 324 0.53 22.28 2.70
CA PHE A 324 0.07 23.54 3.25
C PHE A 324 -0.54 24.38 2.11
N GLU A 325 -1.82 24.72 2.24
CA GLU A 325 -2.61 25.35 1.18
C GLU A 325 -2.76 26.86 1.42
N ASP A 326 -3.29 27.58 0.43
CA ASP A 326 -3.41 29.04 0.49
C ASP A 326 -4.28 29.51 1.68
N GLU A 327 -5.27 28.71 2.10
CA GLU A 327 -6.06 28.96 3.31
C GLU A 327 -5.24 28.86 4.60
N ASP A 328 -4.23 28.00 4.64
CA ASP A 328 -3.34 27.87 5.79
C ASP A 328 -2.34 29.03 5.82
N PHE A 329 -1.85 29.46 4.65
CA PHE A 329 -1.03 30.67 4.52
C PHE A 329 -1.80 31.91 5.00
N ALA A 330 -3.08 32.03 4.68
CA ALA A 330 -3.92 33.13 5.17
C ALA A 330 -4.03 33.17 6.71
N LYS A 331 -3.97 32.00 7.38
CA LYS A 331 -3.97 31.90 8.85
C LYS A 331 -2.60 32.21 9.47
N HIS A 332 -1.53 32.18 8.67
CA HIS A 332 -0.15 32.40 9.10
C HIS A 332 0.50 33.50 8.26
N PRO A 333 0.10 34.79 8.43
CA PRO A 333 0.53 35.88 7.56
C PRO A 333 2.05 36.14 7.55
N ASN A 334 2.77 35.61 8.54
CA ASN A 334 4.23 35.69 8.61
C ASN A 334 4.94 34.64 7.73
N LEU A 335 4.22 33.64 7.23
CA LEU A 335 4.72 32.64 6.30
C LEU A 335 4.34 33.07 4.89
N VAL A 336 5.32 33.54 4.11
CA VAL A 336 5.08 34.01 2.75
C VAL A 336 5.53 32.95 1.77
N LYS A 337 4.61 32.42 0.96
CA LYS A 337 4.88 31.41 -0.08
C LYS A 337 6.05 31.87 -0.97
N GLY A 338 7.07 31.03 -1.07
CA GLY A 338 8.31 31.34 -1.80
C GLY A 338 9.44 31.98 -0.98
N TYR A 339 9.17 32.41 0.25
CA TYR A 339 10.15 33.08 1.13
C TYR A 339 10.25 32.43 2.52
N VAL A 340 9.72 31.22 2.68
CA VAL A 340 9.83 30.44 3.93
C VAL A 340 11.14 29.67 3.95
N GLY A 341 11.92 29.82 5.02
CA GLY A 341 13.18 29.11 5.26
C GLY A 341 13.18 28.32 6.58
N PRO A 342 14.21 27.50 6.84
CA PRO A 342 14.33 26.75 8.08
C PRO A 342 14.40 27.64 9.34
N GLN A 343 14.84 28.89 9.17
CA GLN A 343 14.85 29.89 10.24
C GLN A 343 13.44 30.26 10.68
N ASP A 344 12.48 30.32 9.76
CA ASP A 344 11.08 30.61 10.06
C ASP A 344 10.44 29.48 10.85
N ALA A 345 10.76 28.22 10.50
CA ALA A 345 10.25 27.07 11.24
C ALA A 345 10.62 27.18 12.73
N LYS A 346 11.89 27.51 13.02
CA LYS A 346 12.36 27.77 14.39
C LYS A 346 11.66 28.96 15.03
N LYS A 347 11.51 30.07 14.31
CA LYS A 347 10.90 31.32 14.81
C LYS A 347 9.43 31.15 15.19
N PHE A 348 8.69 30.35 14.43
CA PHE A 348 7.25 30.17 14.61
C PHE A 348 6.88 28.85 15.31
N GLY A 349 7.86 28.12 15.85
CA GLY A 349 7.62 26.87 16.58
C GLY A 349 7.08 25.73 15.71
N ILE A 350 7.35 25.77 14.40
CA ILE A 350 6.97 24.72 13.45
C ILE A 350 8.00 23.61 13.55
N LYS A 351 7.53 22.36 13.66
CA LYS A 351 8.41 21.19 13.69
C LYS A 351 9.15 21.07 12.36
N LEU A 352 10.47 21.16 12.40
CA LEU A 352 11.37 20.90 11.28
C LEU A 352 11.74 19.42 11.25
N LEU A 353 11.56 18.77 10.09
CA LEU A 353 11.86 17.36 9.84
C LEU A 353 13.06 17.20 8.92
#